data_AF-A0A1X7KPV7-F1
#
_entry.id   AF-A0A1X7KPV7-F1
#
_cell.length_a   1.000
_cell.length_b   1.000
_cell.length_c   1.000
_cell.angle_alpha   90.00
_cell.angle_beta   90.00
_cell.angle_gamma   90.00
#
_symmetry.space_group_name_H-M   'P 1'
#
loop_
_entity.id
_entity.type
_entity.pdbx_description
1 polymer ?
#
loop_
_entity_poly.entity_id
_entity_poly.type
_entity_poly.pdbx_seq_one_letter_code
_entity_poly.pdbx_strand_id
1 'polypeptide(L)'
;MNKDQLNSVVSFHAVEAAFAAVSAVQTMPKAKQVVGVAVLFSVLCEELKLDPSELINKAQRISKDADGFFTREMKALRDYVQGELR
;
A
#
# COMPACT_ATOMS: atom_id res chain seq x y z
N MET A 1 18.52 -4.57 -0.63
CA MET A 1 17.45 -4.65 -1.65
C MET A 1 17.83 -3.72 -2.79
N ASN A 2 17.82 -4.19 -4.03
CA ASN A 2 18.12 -3.33 -5.20
C ASN A 2 16.83 -2.70 -5.74
N LYS A 3 16.88 -1.46 -6.26
CA LYS A 3 15.74 -0.76 -6.89
C LYS A 3 15.08 -1.61 -7.98
N ASP A 4 15.85 -2.44 -8.69
CA ASP A 4 15.33 -3.35 -9.71
C ASP A 4 14.32 -4.35 -9.16
N GLN A 5 14.54 -4.85 -7.92
CA GLN A 5 13.63 -5.78 -7.27
C GLN A 5 12.31 -5.12 -6.89
N LEU A 6 12.35 -3.85 -6.46
CA LEU A 6 11.14 -3.06 -6.23
C LEU A 6 10.40 -2.83 -7.55
N ASN A 7 11.14 -2.54 -8.62
CA ASN A 7 10.56 -2.26 -9.93
C ASN A 7 9.89 -3.49 -10.55
N SER A 8 10.40 -4.69 -10.29
CA SER A 8 9.85 -5.94 -10.83
C SER A 8 8.65 -6.50 -10.07
N VAL A 9 8.25 -5.91 -8.93
CA VAL A 9 7.07 -6.37 -8.20
C VAL A 9 5.82 -6.23 -9.07
N VAL A 10 5.18 -7.36 -9.34
CA VAL A 10 3.90 -7.44 -10.06
C VAL A 10 2.81 -6.73 -9.24
N SER A 11 1.99 -5.92 -9.91
CA SER A 11 0.96 -5.08 -9.28
C SER A 11 0.06 -5.87 -8.31
N PHE A 12 -0.32 -7.09 -8.68
CA PHE A 12 -1.13 -7.98 -7.82
C PHE A 12 -0.47 -8.27 -6.46
N HIS A 13 0.80 -8.69 -6.43
CA HIS A 13 1.50 -8.97 -5.17
C HIS A 13 1.67 -7.72 -4.29
N ALA A 14 1.85 -6.55 -4.91
CA ALA A 14 1.93 -5.29 -4.16
C ALA A 14 0.60 -4.96 -3.47
N VAL A 15 -0.53 -5.23 -4.15
CA VAL A 15 -1.87 -5.04 -3.58
C VAL A 15 -2.17 -6.06 -2.49
N GLU A 16 -1.80 -7.33 -2.67
CA GLU A 16 -1.90 -8.36 -1.61
C GLU A 16 -1.15 -7.94 -0.34
N ALA A 17 0.08 -7.45 -0.49
CA ALA A 17 0.88 -6.97 0.64
C ALA A 17 0.24 -5.77 1.34
N ALA A 18 -0.32 -4.82 0.57
CA ALA A 18 -1.04 -3.67 1.13
C ALA A 18 -2.30 -4.09 1.90
N PHE A 19 -3.06 -5.06 1.37
CA PHE A 19 -4.22 -5.63 2.03
C PHE A 19 -3.86 -6.32 3.34
N ALA A 20 -2.81 -7.15 3.35
CA ALA A 20 -2.33 -7.80 4.57
C ALA A 20 -1.89 -6.77 5.65
N ALA A 21 -1.20 -5.71 5.24
CA ALA A 21 -0.76 -4.65 6.15
C ALA A 21 -1.94 -3.90 6.79
N VAL A 22 -2.97 -3.55 6.02
CA VAL A 22 -4.15 -2.86 6.58
C VAL A 22 -4.98 -3.80 7.47
N SER A 23 -5.12 -5.08 7.09
CA SER A 23 -5.82 -6.07 7.92
C SER A 23 -5.18 -6.26 9.30
N ALA A 24 -3.85 -6.11 9.41
CA ALA A 24 -3.16 -6.21 10.70
C ALA A 24 -3.50 -5.07 11.67
N VAL A 25 -3.91 -3.90 11.16
CA VAL A 25 -4.23 -2.71 11.97
C VAL A 25 -5.72 -2.40 12.02
N GLN A 26 -6.58 -3.14 11.31
CA GLN A 26 -7.99 -2.80 11.12
C GLN A 26 -8.82 -2.74 12.41
N THR A 27 -8.39 -3.40 13.49
CA THR A 27 -9.08 -3.38 14.80
C THR A 27 -8.72 -2.16 15.65
N MET A 28 -7.74 -1.36 15.24
CA MET A 28 -7.31 -0.17 15.97
C MET A 28 -8.24 1.03 15.68
N PRO A 29 -8.24 2.08 16.52
CA PRO A 29 -8.95 3.33 16.19
C PRO A 29 -8.53 3.89 14.84
N LYS A 30 -9.49 4.37 14.02
CA LYS A 30 -9.27 4.83 12.62
C LYS A 30 -8.03 5.73 12.47
N ALA A 31 -7.87 6.73 13.35
CA ALA A 31 -6.74 7.65 13.31
C ALA A 31 -5.38 6.95 13.50
N LYS A 32 -5.30 5.94 14.36
CA LYS A 32 -4.08 5.15 14.57
C LYS A 32 -3.73 4.31 13.35
N GLN A 33 -4.73 3.84 12.61
CA GLN A 33 -4.49 3.08 11.39
C GLN A 33 -3.83 3.94 10.32
N VAL A 34 -4.42 5.11 10.03
CA VAL A 34 -3.91 6.03 9.00
C VAL A 34 -2.50 6.51 9.35
N VAL A 35 -2.29 7.01 10.57
CA VAL A 35 -0.98 7.51 11.02
C VAL A 35 0.03 6.37 11.13
N GLY A 36 -0.38 5.19 11.60
CA GLY A 36 0.48 4.02 11.71
C GLY A 36 1.02 3.53 10.37
N VAL A 37 0.17 3.47 9.33
CA VAL A 37 0.59 3.13 7.97
C VAL A 37 1.55 4.18 7.40
N ALA A 38 1.30 5.48 7.66
CA ALA A 38 2.19 6.55 7.23
C ALA A 38 3.57 6.47 7.91
N VAL A 39 3.62 6.18 9.21
CA VAL A 39 4.87 5.97 9.95
C VAL A 39 5.63 4.77 9.40
N LEU A 40 4.95 3.64 9.16
CA LEU A 40 5.56 2.45 8.56
C LEU A 40 6.20 2.79 7.20
N PHE A 41 5.47 3.48 6.33
CA PHE A 41 5.99 3.89 5.02
C PHE A 41 7.23 4.79 5.16
N SER A 42 7.19 5.76 6.07
CA SER A 42 8.33 6.66 6.34
C SER A 42 9.58 5.89 6.77
N VAL A 43 9.44 4.98 7.74
CA VAL A 43 10.54 4.16 8.24
C VAL A 43 11.12 3.27 7.14
N LEU A 44 10.26 2.65 6.32
CA LEU A 44 10.72 1.86 5.17
C LEU A 44 11.55 2.71 4.20
N CYS A 45 11.13 3.95 3.93
CA CYS A 45 11.88 4.83 3.03
C CYS A 45 13.24 5.22 3.62
N GLU A 46 13.28 5.57 4.90
CA GLU A 46 14.50 5.96 5.60
C GLU A 46 15.52 4.81 5.67
N GLU A 47 15.12 3.68 6.23
CA GLU A 47 16.00 2.53 6.47
C GLU A 47 16.49 1.89 5.17
N LEU A 48 15.65 1.89 4.13
CA LEU A 48 15.99 1.31 2.82
C LEU A 48 16.57 2.33 1.85
N LYS A 49 16.75 3.60 2.28
CA LYS A 49 17.25 4.71 1.46
C LYS A 49 16.49 4.88 0.15
N LEU A 50 15.15 4.81 0.23
CA LEU A 50 14.25 4.96 -0.91
C LEU A 50 13.70 6.38 -0.94
N ASP A 51 13.46 6.90 -2.15
CA ASP A 51 12.78 8.18 -2.32
C ASP A 51 11.26 7.96 -2.14
N PRO A 52 10.62 8.59 -1.13
CA PRO A 52 9.18 8.48 -0.92
C PRO A 52 8.37 8.90 -2.15
N SER A 53 8.83 9.90 -2.90
CA SER A 53 8.14 10.43 -4.08
C SER A 53 8.14 9.41 -5.22
N GLU A 54 9.26 8.72 -5.44
CA GLU A 54 9.36 7.64 -6.43
C GLU A 54 8.39 6.50 -6.10
N LEU A 55 8.31 6.12 -4.82
CA LEU A 55 7.44 5.03 -4.36
C LEU A 55 5.95 5.41 -4.44
N ILE A 56 5.58 6.63 -4.07
CA ILE A 56 4.20 7.12 -4.23
C ILE A 56 3.79 7.09 -5.70
N ASN A 57 4.64 7.60 -6.60
CA ASN A 57 4.40 7.56 -8.04
C ASN A 57 4.24 6.12 -8.55
N LYS A 58 5.04 5.18 -8.04
CA LYS A 58 4.91 3.76 -8.38
C LYS A 58 3.62 3.14 -7.84
N ALA A 59 3.24 3.43 -6.59
CA ALA A 59 2.01 2.94 -5.98
C ALA A 59 0.78 3.42 -6.75
N GLN A 60 0.79 4.66 -7.24
CA GLN A 60 -0.28 5.19 -8.10
C GLN A 60 -0.39 4.43 -9.44
N ARG A 61 0.74 4.08 -10.07
CA ARG A 61 0.73 3.25 -11.29
C ARG A 61 0.17 1.85 -11.01
N ILE A 62 0.64 1.20 -9.95
CA ILE A 62 0.13 -0.11 -9.50
C ILE A 62 -1.37 -0.05 -9.24
N SER A 63 -1.84 1.01 -8.57
CA SER A 63 -3.26 1.20 -8.29
C SER A 63 -4.09 1.28 -9.58
N LYS A 64 -3.61 2.04 -10.57
CA LYS A 64 -4.27 2.20 -11.86
C LYS A 64 -4.29 0.88 -12.66
N ASP A 65 -3.18 0.14 -12.63
CA ASP A 65 -3.09 -1.16 -13.31
C ASP A 65 -4.03 -2.18 -12.64
N ALA A 66 -4.05 -2.23 -11.30
CA ALA A 66 -4.89 -3.13 -10.52
C ALA A 66 -6.40 -2.88 -10.74
N ASP A 67 -6.80 -1.63 -11.01
CA ASP A 67 -8.17 -1.31 -11.42
C ASP A 67 -8.51 -1.90 -12.80
N GLY A 68 -7.56 -1.86 -13.75
CA GLY A 68 -7.75 -2.43 -15.09
C GLY A 68 -7.89 -3.96 -15.09
N PHE A 69 -7.26 -4.64 -14.14
CA PHE A 69 -7.32 -6.10 -13.99
C PHE A 69 -8.36 -6.58 -12.94
N PHE A 70 -9.12 -5.67 -12.31
CA PHE A 70 -10.11 -5.97 -11.27
C PHE A 70 -9.60 -6.93 -10.18
N THR A 71 -8.46 -6.61 -9.56
CA THR A 71 -7.95 -7.43 -8.45
C THR A 71 -8.89 -7.36 -7.24
N ARG A 72 -9.23 -8.53 -6.67
CA ARG A 72 -10.17 -8.67 -5.55
C ARG A 72 -9.70 -7.88 -4.32
N GLU A 73 -8.40 -7.87 -4.09
CA GLU A 73 -7.71 -7.26 -2.96
C GLU A 73 -7.75 -5.74 -3.06
N MET A 74 -7.62 -5.18 -4.27
CA MET A 74 -7.73 -3.73 -4.47
C MET A 74 -9.16 -3.26 -4.22
N LYS A 75 -10.15 -4.03 -4.69
CA LYS A 75 -11.55 -3.79 -4.38
C LYS A 75 -11.80 -3.84 -2.87
N ALA A 76 -11.30 -4.87 -2.19
CA ALA A 76 -11.44 -5.01 -0.75
C ALA A 76 -10.80 -3.83 0.01
N LEU A 77 -9.61 -3.39 -0.41
CA LEU A 77 -8.92 -2.24 0.19
C LEU A 77 -9.71 -0.93 0.00
N ARG A 78 -10.28 -0.70 -1.18
CA ARG A 78 -11.13 0.49 -1.44
C ARG A 78 -12.43 0.43 -0.64
N ASP A 79 -13.10 -0.72 -0.64
CA ASP A 79 -14.35 -0.93 0.11
C ASP A 79 -14.11 -0.69 1.61
N TYR A 80 -12.99 -1.19 2.15
CA TYR A 80 -12.55 -0.93 3.52
C TYR A 80 -12.38 0.57 3.81
N VAL A 81 -11.59 1.28 2.98
CA VAL A 81 -11.34 2.70 3.17
C VAL A 81 -12.65 3.52 3.11
N GLN A 82 -13.56 3.18 2.18
CA GLN A 82 -14.83 3.91 2.03
C GLN A 82 -15.85 3.57 3.11
N GLY A 83 -15.92 2.33 3.58
CA GLY A 83 -16.91 1.88 4.56
C GLY A 83 -16.48 2.09 6.01
N GLU A 84 -15.19 1.94 6.30
CA GLU A 84 -14.68 1.90 7.68
C GLU A 84 -13.80 3.09 8.04
N LEU A 85 -13.06 3.71 7.09
CA LEU A 85 -12.16 4.83 7.41
C LEU A 85 -12.74 6.22 7.12
N ARG A 86 -13.72 6.32 6.22
CA ARG A 86 -14.48 7.54 5.97
C ARG A 86 -15.38 7.90 7.18
#